data_AF-A0A382BPU4-F1
#
_entry.id   AF-A0A382BPU4-F1
#
_cell.length_a   1.000
_cell.length_b   1.000
_cell.length_c   1.000
_cell.angle_alpha   90.00
_cell.angle_beta   90.00
_cell.angle_gamma   90.00
#
_symmetry.space_group_name_H-M   'P 1'
#
loop_
_entity.id
_entity.type
_entity.pdbx_description
1 polymer ?
#
loop_
_entity_poly.entity_id
_entity_poly.type
_entity_poly.pdbx_seq_one_letter_code
_entity_poly.pdbx_strand_id
1 'polypeptide(L)'
;MAFQVSPGVLVQETDLTNIIPAVSTSIAGAVLTAEKGPIDEVTLLSSEKELVDTFGKPNASNFESWFTIANFLQYGNAIRVVRPITGQVNACVSGTPVLIKNTTHYTDNYSDGSGSVGSWAARESGTLGNNLKVSMCTNSTAFGGDQMGGNLVNDAAAAIGDTTITVDDGSLLQAGDILEFGSASDYTAAPSGYHYKVSSIATHVLTIARFNPATGKTETGGLRHAVVDNAKFKRHWEYYFNFSQPPTTTDDVSAAGGSLDELHIVVLDEDGGITGTAGHILETFEGLSQASDGKNSQGGTNYYVDVLYNESKYIYWMDHETTLANAGSAKKGQTFDAEGANGFTVFTNSLASGTDDYTITNAEYALGFDKFADAETVDIALLLGGPSHTAADATGATKATKVIDIATARKDCVAFISPARADVVNVTDPISQTINVKSFADGLPSSSYAVIDSGYKYQ
;
A
#
# COMPACT_ATOMS: atom_id res chain seq x y z
N MET A 1 -24.64 -28.60 49.19
CA MET A 1 -24.43 -27.81 50.43
C MET A 1 -24.47 -28.78 51.61
N ALA A 2 -23.32 -29.30 52.02
CA ALA A 2 -23.22 -30.14 53.21
C ALA A 2 -23.07 -29.24 54.44
N PHE A 3 -24.02 -29.32 55.37
CA PHE A 3 -23.97 -28.63 56.66
C PHE A 3 -22.94 -29.32 57.57
N GLN A 4 -21.93 -28.58 58.04
CA GLN A 4 -21.07 -29.01 59.15
C GLN A 4 -21.73 -28.65 60.48
N VAL A 5 -21.74 -29.60 61.43
CA VAL A 5 -22.30 -29.47 62.78
C VAL A 5 -21.13 -29.48 63.78
N SER A 6 -20.93 -28.36 64.49
CA SER A 6 -19.98 -28.16 65.62
C SER A 6 -18.47 -28.22 65.30
N PRO A 7 -17.61 -27.49 66.05
CA PRO A 7 -16.59 -26.61 65.47
C PRO A 7 -15.59 -27.37 64.58
N GLY A 8 -15.69 -27.11 63.27
CA GLY A 8 -14.79 -27.63 62.26
C GLY A 8 -14.00 -26.49 61.62
N VAL A 9 -12.73 -26.75 61.31
CA VAL A 9 -11.89 -25.81 60.55
C VAL A 9 -12.36 -25.86 59.09
N LEU A 10 -12.91 -24.73 58.62
CA LEU A 10 -13.19 -24.53 57.21
C LEU A 10 -11.85 -24.23 56.52
N VAL A 11 -11.30 -25.20 55.78
CA VAL A 11 -10.10 -24.96 54.96
C VAL A 11 -10.55 -24.19 53.72
N GLN A 12 -10.39 -22.87 53.76
CA GLN A 12 -10.42 -22.03 52.57
C GLN A 12 -8.98 -21.78 52.16
N GLU A 13 -8.59 -22.33 51.01
CA GLU A 13 -7.34 -21.97 50.37
C GLU A 13 -7.52 -20.60 49.73
N THR A 14 -6.98 -19.57 50.38
CA THR A 14 -6.70 -18.29 49.72
C THR A 14 -5.26 -18.35 49.25
N ASP A 15 -5.07 -18.32 47.94
CA ASP A 15 -3.74 -18.20 47.36
C ASP A 15 -3.15 -16.83 47.75
N LEU A 16 -2.01 -16.84 48.44
CA LEU A 16 -1.23 -15.66 48.82
C LEU A 16 0.03 -15.50 47.96
N THR A 17 0.17 -16.26 46.86
CA THR A 17 1.13 -15.90 45.83
C THR A 17 0.63 -14.64 45.12
N ASN A 18 0.97 -13.48 45.68
CA ASN A 18 0.99 -12.21 44.96
C ASN A 18 2.10 -12.27 43.89
N ILE A 19 1.95 -13.15 42.91
CA ILE A 19 2.19 -12.71 41.55
C ILE A 19 0.87 -12.02 41.21
N ILE A 20 0.81 -10.71 41.47
CA ILE A 20 -0.09 -9.87 40.69
C ILE A 20 0.24 -10.25 39.24
N PRO A 21 -0.68 -10.83 38.46
CA PRO A 21 -0.45 -10.87 37.03
C PRO A 21 -0.20 -9.42 36.68
N ALA A 22 1.00 -9.07 36.20
CA ALA A 22 1.26 -7.75 35.67
C ALA A 22 0.44 -7.59 34.39
N VAL A 23 -0.87 -7.50 34.54
CA VAL A 23 -1.83 -7.06 33.54
C VAL A 23 -2.33 -5.70 34.04
N SER A 24 -1.39 -4.84 34.46
CA SER A 24 -1.49 -3.46 34.03
C SER A 24 -0.81 -3.43 32.67
N THR A 25 -1.58 -3.72 31.62
CA THR A 25 -1.17 -3.28 30.28
C THR A 25 -1.24 -1.76 30.31
N SER A 26 -0.14 -1.12 30.71
CA SER A 26 -0.03 0.34 30.58
C SER A 26 0.07 0.64 29.09
N ILE A 27 -1.08 0.85 28.44
CA ILE A 27 -1.15 1.21 27.03
C ILE A 27 -0.81 2.69 26.92
N ALA A 28 0.17 3.03 26.09
CA ALA A 28 0.47 4.42 25.81
C ALA A 28 -0.36 4.95 24.63
N GLY A 29 -0.55 6.27 24.56
CA GLY A 29 -1.03 7.00 23.37
C GLY A 29 0.08 7.89 22.81
N ALA A 30 0.20 7.97 21.48
CA ALA A 30 1.15 8.85 20.81
C ALA A 30 0.65 9.30 19.43
N VAL A 31 1.19 10.43 18.95
CA VAL A 31 0.94 10.95 17.60
C VAL A 31 2.25 10.98 16.81
N LEU A 32 2.23 10.49 15.58
CA LEU A 32 3.40 10.32 14.73
C LEU A 32 3.11 10.74 13.29
N THR A 33 3.96 11.55 12.68
CA THR A 33 4.02 11.66 11.22
C THR A 33 4.79 10.47 10.65
N ALA A 34 4.23 9.79 9.67
CA ALA A 34 4.72 8.50 9.19
C ALA A 34 4.74 8.45 7.66
N GLU A 35 5.58 7.57 7.11
CA GLU A 35 5.70 7.32 5.67
C GLU A 35 4.44 6.66 5.11
N LYS A 36 3.83 5.79 5.92
CA LYS A 36 2.68 4.99 5.52
C LYS A 36 1.72 4.71 6.69
N GLY A 37 0.71 3.89 6.45
CA GLY A 37 -0.29 3.51 7.43
C GLY A 37 -1.55 4.39 7.46
N PRO A 38 -2.57 3.94 8.20
CA PRO A 38 -3.87 4.61 8.28
C PRO A 38 -3.74 5.99 8.92
N ILE A 39 -4.56 6.93 8.45
CA ILE A 39 -4.60 8.31 8.92
C ILE A 39 -5.88 8.56 9.70
N ASP A 40 -5.78 9.43 10.70
CA ASP A 40 -6.91 9.90 11.51
C ASP A 40 -7.62 8.76 12.27
N GLU A 41 -6.88 7.67 12.52
CA GLU A 41 -7.34 6.44 13.14
C GLU A 41 -6.39 5.99 14.26
N VAL A 42 -6.96 5.47 15.35
CA VAL A 42 -6.22 4.96 16.50
C VAL A 42 -5.77 3.53 16.24
N THR A 43 -4.48 3.35 15.96
CA THR A 43 -3.89 2.05 15.63
C THR A 43 -3.16 1.46 16.84
N LEU A 44 -3.53 0.24 17.26
CA LEU A 44 -2.84 -0.47 18.33
C LEU A 44 -1.61 -1.21 17.78
N LEU A 45 -0.47 -1.01 18.40
CA LEU A 45 0.80 -1.68 18.09
C LEU A 45 1.34 -2.35 19.35
N SER A 46 1.91 -3.54 19.20
CA SER A 46 2.47 -4.36 20.29
C SER A 46 3.96 -4.64 20.14
N SER A 47 4.57 -4.26 19.01
CA SER A 47 6.01 -4.44 18.78
C SER A 47 6.59 -3.40 17.83
N GLU A 48 7.91 -3.20 17.90
CA GLU A 48 8.63 -2.35 16.94
C GLU A 48 8.49 -2.87 15.50
N LYS A 49 8.39 -4.19 15.32
CA LYS A 49 8.13 -4.78 14.01
C LYS A 49 6.79 -4.31 13.44
N GLU A 50 5.73 -4.33 14.25
CA GLU A 50 4.41 -3.82 13.83
C GLU A 50 4.44 -2.31 13.54
N LEU A 51 5.23 -1.54 14.29
CA LEU A 51 5.45 -0.12 14.01
C LEU A 51 6.07 0.09 12.62
N VAL A 52 7.13 -0.66 12.28
CA VAL A 52 7.77 -0.59 10.96
C VAL A 52 6.81 -1.08 9.87
N ASP A 53 6.13 -2.19 10.09
CA ASP A 53 5.23 -2.80 9.11
C ASP A 53 4.01 -1.90 8.83
N THR A 54 3.54 -1.13 9.83
CA THR A 54 2.34 -0.27 9.71
C THR A 54 2.67 1.17 9.32
N PHE A 55 3.68 1.79 9.93
CA PHE A 55 3.98 3.23 9.76
C PHE A 55 5.30 3.51 9.03
N GLY A 56 6.07 2.47 8.68
CA GLY A 56 7.33 2.61 7.98
C GLY A 56 8.51 2.90 8.91
N LYS A 57 9.67 3.11 8.31
CA LYS A 57 10.93 3.35 9.03
C LYS A 57 11.07 4.82 9.45
N PRO A 58 11.87 5.14 10.47
CA PRO A 58 12.16 6.53 10.80
C PRO A 58 12.98 7.17 9.69
N ASN A 59 12.74 8.46 9.47
CA ASN A 59 13.48 9.32 8.56
C ASN A 59 13.95 10.59 9.30
N ALA A 60 14.63 11.49 8.58
CA ALA A 60 15.20 12.70 9.16
C ALA A 60 14.17 13.69 9.73
N SER A 61 12.89 13.54 9.39
CA SER A 61 11.81 14.46 9.77
C SER A 61 10.91 13.94 10.89
N ASN A 62 10.80 12.61 11.07
CA ASN A 62 9.92 12.01 12.09
C ASN A 62 10.66 11.20 13.18
N PHE A 63 11.99 11.17 13.16
CA PHE A 63 12.78 10.32 14.07
C PHE A 63 12.43 10.53 15.55
N GLU A 64 12.14 11.75 16.00
CA GLU A 64 11.86 12.04 17.42
C GLU A 64 10.59 11.34 17.92
N SER A 65 9.48 11.46 17.19
CA SER A 65 8.23 10.79 17.54
C SER A 65 8.30 9.29 17.29
N TRP A 66 8.95 8.88 16.20
CA TRP A 66 9.10 7.46 15.86
C TRP A 66 9.89 6.71 16.93
N PHE A 67 11.03 7.25 17.36
CA PHE A 67 11.84 6.63 18.40
C PHE A 67 11.25 6.77 19.81
N THR A 68 10.39 7.77 20.06
CA THR A 68 9.61 7.81 21.30
C THR A 68 8.73 6.56 21.42
N ILE A 69 8.06 6.18 20.32
CA ILE A 69 7.21 4.99 20.25
C ILE A 69 8.05 3.70 20.28
N ALA A 70 9.10 3.61 19.46
CA ALA A 70 9.92 2.41 19.39
C ALA A 70 10.62 2.09 20.72
N ASN A 71 11.18 3.10 21.40
CA ASN A 71 11.78 2.91 22.73
C ASN A 71 10.74 2.51 23.77
N PHE A 72 9.53 3.08 23.72
CA PHE A 72 8.45 2.67 24.60
C PHE A 72 8.11 1.19 24.42
N LEU A 73 8.01 0.71 23.17
CA LEU A 73 7.73 -0.69 22.85
C LEU A 73 8.80 -1.69 23.31
N GLN A 74 9.98 -1.24 23.74
CA GLN A 74 11.00 -2.12 24.33
C GLN A 74 10.65 -2.57 25.76
N TYR A 75 9.80 -1.80 26.46
CA TYR A 75 9.40 -2.09 27.85
C TYR A 75 7.87 -2.05 28.07
N GLY A 76 7.13 -1.43 27.17
CA GLY A 76 5.68 -1.36 27.16
C GLY A 76 5.07 -2.49 26.34
N ASN A 77 3.91 -2.99 26.79
CA ASN A 77 3.23 -4.11 26.13
C ASN A 77 2.52 -3.70 24.83
N ALA A 78 1.95 -2.49 24.79
CA ALA A 78 1.26 -1.98 23.62
C ALA A 78 1.14 -0.45 23.65
N ILE A 79 1.02 0.16 22.48
CA ILE A 79 0.85 1.60 22.28
C ILE A 79 -0.19 1.85 21.19
N ARG A 80 -1.02 2.87 21.38
CA ARG A 80 -1.97 3.37 20.40
C ARG A 80 -1.37 4.59 19.71
N VAL A 81 -1.24 4.51 18.40
CA VAL A 81 -0.61 5.55 17.57
C VAL A 81 -1.64 6.11 16.60
N VAL A 82 -1.64 7.43 16.44
CA VAL A 82 -2.42 8.13 15.42
C VAL A 82 -1.47 8.82 14.46
N ARG A 83 -1.62 8.55 13.16
CA ARG A 83 -1.04 9.35 12.09
C ARG A 83 -2.00 10.50 11.77
N PRO A 84 -1.62 11.76 11.97
CA PRO A 84 -2.49 12.90 11.75
C PRO A 84 -2.56 13.27 10.26
N ILE A 85 -3.54 14.10 9.90
CA ILE A 85 -3.63 14.72 8.58
C ILE A 85 -2.73 15.96 8.59
N THR A 86 -1.74 16.02 7.71
CA THR A 86 -0.80 17.17 7.57
C THR A 86 -0.81 17.78 6.18
N GLY A 87 -1.03 16.97 5.15
CA GLY A 87 -1.01 17.42 3.75
C GLY A 87 -0.64 16.30 2.77
N GLN A 88 -0.35 15.11 3.28
CA GLN A 88 -0.11 13.91 2.50
C GLN A 88 -1.31 13.50 1.64
N VAL A 89 -1.04 12.94 0.46
CA VAL A 89 -2.05 12.42 -0.47
C VAL A 89 -1.65 11.05 -1.02
N ASN A 90 -2.64 10.28 -1.45
CA ASN A 90 -2.45 8.97 -2.07
C ASN A 90 -2.02 9.14 -3.53
N ALA A 91 -1.15 8.25 -3.99
CA ALA A 91 -0.85 8.15 -5.41
C ALA A 91 -2.07 7.60 -6.17
N CYS A 92 -2.32 8.11 -7.37
CA CYS A 92 -3.43 7.65 -8.21
C CYS A 92 -3.08 7.73 -9.69
N VAL A 93 -3.92 7.15 -10.55
CA VAL A 93 -3.69 7.08 -12.00
C VAL A 93 -3.71 8.47 -12.65
N SER A 94 -4.66 9.33 -12.28
CA SER A 94 -4.77 10.66 -12.89
C SER A 94 -3.73 11.67 -12.38
N GLY A 95 -3.02 11.33 -11.29
CA GLY A 95 -2.14 12.25 -10.57
C GLY A 95 -2.87 13.40 -9.86
N THR A 96 -4.20 13.38 -9.81
CA THR A 96 -5.00 14.37 -9.07
C THR A 96 -4.87 14.13 -7.57
N PRO A 97 -4.60 15.16 -6.75
CA PRO A 97 -4.49 14.97 -5.30
C PRO A 97 -5.77 14.38 -4.69
N VAL A 98 -5.64 13.25 -4.01
CA VAL A 98 -6.73 12.59 -3.29
C VAL A 98 -6.23 12.06 -1.94
N LEU A 99 -7.01 12.25 -0.88
CA LEU A 99 -6.68 11.73 0.45
C LEU A 99 -7.68 10.64 0.84
N ILE A 100 -7.23 9.40 0.83
CA ILE A 100 -7.94 8.24 1.36
C ILE A 100 -7.33 7.90 2.71
N LYS A 101 -8.03 8.27 3.79
CA LYS A 101 -7.47 8.22 5.15
C LYS A 101 -7.32 6.79 5.68
N ASN A 102 -8.36 5.98 5.50
CA ASN A 102 -8.47 4.61 5.98
C ASN A 102 -9.58 3.88 5.19
N THR A 103 -9.81 2.60 5.53
CA THR A 103 -10.81 1.76 4.87
C THR A 103 -12.23 2.32 4.98
N THR A 104 -12.62 2.83 6.15
CA THR A 104 -13.94 3.46 6.35
C THR A 104 -14.12 4.69 5.46
N HIS A 105 -13.11 5.57 5.41
CA HIS A 105 -13.15 6.75 4.55
C HIS A 105 -13.26 6.38 3.08
N TYR A 106 -12.58 5.32 2.64
CA TYR A 106 -12.73 4.80 1.29
C TYR A 106 -14.17 4.32 1.02
N THR A 107 -14.69 3.45 1.89
CA THR A 107 -16.03 2.87 1.73
C THR A 107 -17.10 3.96 1.68
N ASP A 108 -17.03 4.96 2.56
CA ASP A 108 -18.04 6.02 2.66
C ASP A 108 -18.01 7.02 1.50
N ASN A 109 -16.88 7.18 0.80
CA ASN A 109 -16.69 8.29 -0.15
C ASN A 109 -16.29 7.87 -1.57
N TYR A 110 -15.73 6.68 -1.77
CA TYR A 110 -15.08 6.32 -3.04
C TYR A 110 -15.37 4.91 -3.53
N SER A 111 -15.98 4.04 -2.71
CA SER A 111 -16.28 2.65 -3.10
C SER A 111 -17.32 2.51 -4.23
N ASP A 112 -17.95 3.62 -4.62
CA ASP A 112 -18.89 3.71 -5.74
C ASP A 112 -18.23 4.19 -7.05
N GLY A 113 -16.93 4.48 -7.04
CA GLY A 113 -16.19 4.94 -8.21
C GLY A 113 -16.19 6.46 -8.43
N SER A 114 -16.69 7.26 -7.48
CA SER A 114 -16.93 8.70 -7.66
C SER A 114 -15.69 9.61 -7.54
N GLY A 115 -14.48 9.03 -7.45
CA GLY A 115 -13.25 9.77 -7.12
C GLY A 115 -12.68 10.66 -8.24
N SER A 116 -12.98 10.39 -9.51
CA SER A 116 -12.35 11.07 -10.67
C SER A 116 -10.82 11.02 -10.68
N VAL A 117 -10.22 9.96 -10.13
CA VAL A 117 -8.75 9.79 -10.01
C VAL A 117 -8.17 8.74 -10.96
N GLY A 118 -8.97 8.32 -11.95
CA GLY A 118 -8.71 7.13 -12.75
C GLY A 118 -9.03 5.84 -11.99
N SER A 119 -8.65 4.70 -12.56
CA SER A 119 -9.15 3.39 -12.12
C SER A 119 -8.62 2.92 -10.76
N TRP A 120 -7.48 3.46 -10.32
CA TRP A 120 -6.75 2.99 -9.14
C TRP A 120 -6.19 4.13 -8.29
N ALA A 121 -6.15 3.91 -6.98
CA ALA A 121 -5.38 4.72 -6.03
C ALA A 121 -4.62 3.81 -5.04
N ALA A 122 -3.50 4.29 -4.52
CA ALA A 122 -2.74 3.59 -3.51
C ALA A 122 -3.55 3.56 -2.20
N ARG A 123 -3.48 2.45 -1.46
CA ARG A 123 -4.14 2.33 -0.14
C ARG A 123 -3.56 3.28 0.88
N GLU A 124 -2.23 3.39 0.86
CA GLU A 124 -1.50 4.24 1.78
C GLU A 124 -1.23 5.59 1.12
N SER A 125 -1.49 6.67 1.86
CA SER A 125 -1.05 8.00 1.43
C SER A 125 0.45 8.15 1.62
N GLY A 126 1.09 8.86 0.71
CA GLY A 126 2.53 9.10 0.74
C GLY A 126 3.19 8.79 -0.58
N THR A 127 4.51 8.88 -0.60
CA THR A 127 5.31 8.72 -1.82
C THR A 127 5.50 7.26 -2.25
N LEU A 128 5.33 6.28 -1.35
CA LEU A 128 5.52 4.86 -1.67
C LEU A 128 4.59 4.39 -2.79
N GLY A 129 3.35 4.88 -2.81
CA GLY A 129 2.37 4.53 -3.84
C GLY A 129 2.77 4.93 -5.26
N ASN A 130 3.73 5.85 -5.43
CA ASN A 130 4.23 6.25 -6.75
C ASN A 130 5.02 5.14 -7.46
N ASN A 131 5.44 4.12 -6.72
CA ASN A 131 6.13 2.96 -7.29
C ASN A 131 5.15 1.88 -7.74
N LEU A 132 3.84 2.07 -7.55
CA LEU A 132 2.86 1.04 -7.88
C LEU A 132 2.44 1.16 -9.34
N LYS A 133 2.35 0.00 -9.99
CA LYS A 133 1.72 -0.14 -11.30
C LYS A 133 0.74 -1.29 -11.26
N VAL A 134 -0.40 -1.08 -11.91
CA VAL A 134 -1.43 -2.09 -12.10
C VAL A 134 -1.48 -2.46 -13.57
N SER A 135 -1.48 -3.75 -13.88
CA SER A 135 -1.70 -4.28 -15.22
C SER A 135 -2.90 -5.22 -15.21
N MET A 136 -3.87 -4.95 -16.06
CA MET A 136 -5.13 -5.69 -16.13
C MET A 136 -5.35 -6.23 -17.55
N CYS A 137 -5.48 -7.54 -17.64
CA CYS A 137 -5.75 -8.27 -18.87
C CYS A 137 -7.19 -8.79 -18.84
N THR A 138 -8.02 -8.38 -19.79
CA THR A 138 -9.48 -8.58 -19.75
C THR A 138 -10.02 -9.54 -20.80
N ASN A 139 -9.15 -10.11 -21.65
CA ASN A 139 -9.59 -11.04 -22.68
C ASN A 139 -8.46 -11.95 -23.17
N SER A 140 -8.82 -13.06 -23.80
CA SER A 140 -7.89 -14.07 -24.30
C SER A 140 -6.94 -13.56 -25.39
N THR A 141 -7.38 -12.61 -26.23
CA THR A 141 -6.54 -12.07 -27.32
C THR A 141 -5.41 -11.20 -26.77
N ALA A 142 -5.72 -10.35 -25.79
CA ALA A 142 -4.72 -9.54 -25.08
C ALA A 142 -3.79 -10.40 -24.21
N PHE A 143 -4.31 -11.49 -23.64
CA PHE A 143 -3.49 -12.46 -22.89
C PHE A 143 -2.42 -13.09 -23.80
N GLY A 144 -2.83 -13.49 -25.00
CA GLY A 144 -1.94 -13.95 -26.06
C GLY A 144 -1.62 -15.44 -25.99
N GLY A 145 -0.50 -15.83 -26.63
CA GLY A 145 -0.15 -17.21 -26.93
C GLY A 145 -0.52 -17.64 -28.36
N ASP A 146 -1.31 -16.83 -29.04
CA ASP A 146 -1.71 -17.05 -30.43
C ASP A 146 -0.72 -16.42 -31.41
N GLN A 147 -0.66 -16.99 -32.63
CA GLN A 147 0.08 -16.39 -33.74
C GLN A 147 -0.57 -15.06 -34.12
N MET A 148 0.25 -14.03 -34.33
CA MET A 148 -0.16 -12.71 -34.82
C MET A 148 -0.54 -12.79 -36.31
N GLY A 149 -1.69 -13.41 -36.60
CA GLY A 149 -2.20 -13.80 -37.92
C GLY A 149 -1.50 -13.17 -39.13
N GLY A 150 -1.83 -11.91 -39.43
CA GLY A 150 -1.31 -11.14 -40.57
C GLY A 150 -0.27 -10.07 -40.23
N ASN A 151 0.19 -10.01 -38.98
CA ASN A 151 1.27 -9.12 -38.56
C ASN A 151 2.53 -9.97 -38.45
N LEU A 152 3.42 -9.86 -39.43
CA LEU A 152 4.63 -10.66 -39.53
C LEU A 152 5.86 -9.78 -39.29
N VAL A 153 7.02 -10.41 -39.20
CA VAL A 153 8.30 -9.71 -39.22
C VAL A 153 8.51 -9.10 -40.61
N ASN A 154 8.80 -7.81 -40.67
CA ASN A 154 9.10 -7.05 -41.89
C ASN A 154 10.54 -6.55 -41.85
N ASP A 155 11.46 -7.49 -41.61
CA ASP A 155 12.87 -7.21 -41.42
C ASP A 155 13.72 -8.28 -42.13
N ALA A 156 14.20 -7.94 -43.32
CA ALA A 156 15.03 -8.83 -44.13
C ALA A 156 16.48 -8.95 -43.64
N ALA A 157 16.88 -8.12 -42.67
CA ALA A 157 18.26 -8.04 -42.19
C ALA A 157 18.43 -8.43 -40.70
N ALA A 158 17.34 -8.79 -40.01
CA ALA A 158 17.36 -9.14 -38.59
C ALA A 158 18.36 -10.29 -38.28
N ALA A 159 19.46 -9.91 -37.65
CA ALA A 159 20.62 -10.76 -37.38
C ALA A 159 20.76 -11.08 -35.88
N ILE A 160 21.62 -12.05 -35.58
CA ILE A 160 21.97 -12.38 -34.19
C ILE A 160 22.56 -11.14 -33.51
N GLY A 161 22.02 -10.81 -32.34
CA GLY A 161 22.47 -9.70 -31.50
C GLY A 161 21.68 -8.41 -31.71
N ASP A 162 20.88 -8.29 -32.76
CA ASP A 162 20.09 -7.08 -33.01
C ASP A 162 19.10 -6.83 -31.87
N THR A 163 19.09 -5.60 -31.36
CA THR A 163 18.20 -5.16 -30.28
C THR A 163 16.92 -4.52 -30.81
N THR A 164 16.73 -4.52 -32.12
CA THR A 164 15.54 -4.02 -32.78
C THR A 164 15.06 -5.01 -33.81
N ILE A 165 13.75 -5.04 -34.03
CA ILE A 165 13.13 -5.83 -35.09
C ILE A 165 11.91 -5.08 -35.63
N THR A 166 11.73 -5.11 -36.95
CA THR A 166 10.58 -4.46 -37.59
C THR A 166 9.45 -5.47 -37.82
N VAL A 167 8.21 -5.07 -37.54
CA VAL A 167 6.99 -5.86 -37.81
C VAL A 167 6.07 -5.11 -38.78
N ASP A 168 5.07 -5.78 -39.35
CA ASP A 168 4.13 -5.14 -40.28
C ASP A 168 3.25 -4.07 -39.62
N ASP A 169 2.83 -4.31 -38.37
CA ASP A 169 1.95 -3.40 -37.62
C ASP A 169 2.30 -3.35 -36.13
N GLY A 170 3.01 -2.29 -35.71
CA GLY A 170 3.36 -2.11 -34.30
C GLY A 170 2.20 -1.64 -33.41
N SER A 171 1.05 -1.25 -33.97
CA SER A 171 -0.11 -0.76 -33.19
C SER A 171 -0.88 -1.88 -32.48
N LEU A 172 -0.63 -3.13 -32.85
CA LEU A 172 -1.20 -4.32 -32.20
C LEU A 172 -0.33 -4.84 -31.05
N LEU A 173 0.74 -4.12 -30.72
CA LEU A 173 1.68 -4.42 -29.64
C LEU A 173 1.75 -3.26 -28.63
N GLN A 174 2.25 -3.58 -27.45
CA GLN A 174 2.47 -2.66 -26.34
C GLN A 174 3.87 -2.88 -25.76
N ALA A 175 4.46 -1.83 -25.19
CA ALA A 175 5.66 -1.99 -24.39
C ALA A 175 5.34 -2.92 -23.20
N GLY A 176 6.21 -3.89 -22.92
CA GLY A 176 5.98 -4.95 -21.95
C GLY A 176 5.68 -6.31 -22.56
N ASP A 177 5.12 -6.36 -23.77
CA ASP A 177 4.76 -7.61 -24.44
C ASP A 177 5.95 -8.55 -24.61
N ILE A 178 5.69 -9.85 -24.56
CA ILE A 178 6.66 -10.90 -24.78
C ILE A 178 6.41 -11.57 -26.13
N LEU A 179 7.43 -11.59 -26.98
CA LEU A 179 7.38 -12.15 -28.33
C LEU A 179 8.14 -13.47 -28.42
N GLU A 180 7.55 -14.43 -29.13
CA GLU A 180 8.22 -15.63 -29.60
C GLU A 180 8.25 -15.61 -31.14
N PHE A 181 9.45 -15.64 -31.73
CA PHE A 181 9.61 -15.66 -33.18
C PHE A 181 9.61 -17.08 -33.76
N GLY A 182 8.89 -17.24 -34.86
CA GLY A 182 8.79 -18.43 -35.69
C GLY A 182 9.72 -18.40 -36.90
N SER A 183 9.59 -19.41 -37.75
CA SER A 183 9.97 -19.33 -39.15
C SER A 183 8.88 -18.62 -39.96
N ALA A 184 9.09 -18.46 -41.28
CA ALA A 184 8.04 -18.00 -42.18
C ALA A 184 6.83 -18.98 -42.28
N SER A 185 6.96 -20.21 -41.78
CA SER A 185 5.95 -21.26 -41.92
C SER A 185 5.40 -21.78 -40.59
N ASP A 186 6.23 -21.90 -39.56
CA ASP A 186 5.92 -22.63 -38.33
C ASP A 186 6.80 -22.21 -37.14
N TYR A 187 6.72 -22.97 -36.03
CA TYR A 187 7.49 -22.75 -34.80
C TYR A 187 8.33 -24.00 -34.40
N THR A 188 8.71 -24.83 -35.37
CA THR A 188 9.28 -26.17 -35.09
C THR A 188 10.80 -26.17 -34.91
N ALA A 189 11.46 -25.08 -35.29
CA ALA A 189 12.91 -24.91 -35.20
C ALA A 189 13.27 -23.46 -34.83
N ALA A 190 14.56 -23.20 -34.60
CA ALA A 190 15.05 -21.84 -34.39
C ALA A 190 14.55 -20.90 -35.50
N PRO A 191 14.08 -19.68 -35.19
CA PRO A 191 14.30 -18.94 -33.94
C PRO A 191 13.34 -19.24 -32.77
N SER A 192 12.42 -20.20 -32.89
CA SER A 192 11.40 -20.51 -31.87
C SER A 192 11.96 -21.08 -30.56
N GLY A 193 11.16 -21.00 -29.50
CA GLY A 193 11.55 -21.39 -28.14
C GLY A 193 12.31 -20.31 -27.36
N TYR A 194 12.53 -19.13 -27.94
CA TYR A 194 13.16 -17.99 -27.29
C TYR A 194 12.21 -16.80 -27.23
N HIS A 195 12.19 -16.14 -26.08
CA HIS A 195 11.27 -15.06 -25.77
C HIS A 195 12.00 -13.72 -25.68
N TYR A 196 11.35 -12.65 -26.10
CA TYR A 196 11.90 -11.30 -26.10
C TYR A 196 10.85 -10.32 -25.58
N LYS A 197 11.22 -9.49 -24.60
CA LYS A 197 10.36 -8.42 -24.08
C LYS A 197 10.51 -7.17 -24.95
N VAL A 198 9.40 -6.58 -25.36
CA VAL A 198 9.35 -5.30 -26.07
C VAL A 198 9.55 -4.18 -25.06
N SER A 199 10.63 -3.40 -25.19
CA SER A 199 10.92 -2.26 -24.30
C SER A 199 10.31 -0.95 -24.80
N SER A 200 10.22 -0.78 -26.13
CA SER A 200 9.61 0.40 -26.75
C SER A 200 9.20 0.09 -28.18
N ILE A 201 8.28 0.90 -28.71
CA ILE A 201 7.73 0.76 -30.05
C ILE A 201 7.83 2.12 -30.74
N ALA A 202 8.51 2.15 -31.88
CA ALA A 202 8.61 3.33 -32.74
C ALA A 202 7.95 3.02 -34.08
N THR A 203 6.64 3.29 -34.18
CA THR A 203 5.79 2.85 -35.30
C THR A 203 5.84 1.32 -35.47
N HIS A 204 6.62 0.82 -36.42
CA HIS A 204 6.75 -0.59 -36.77
C HIS A 204 8.03 -1.23 -36.22
N VAL A 205 8.95 -0.41 -35.68
CA VAL A 205 10.24 -0.87 -35.14
C VAL A 205 10.11 -1.10 -33.64
N LEU A 206 10.34 -2.33 -33.23
CA LEU A 206 10.30 -2.76 -31.83
C LEU A 206 11.72 -2.76 -31.27
N THR A 207 11.92 -2.15 -30.10
CA THR A 207 13.13 -2.38 -29.31
C THR A 207 12.89 -3.59 -28.41
N ILE A 208 13.78 -4.58 -28.49
CA ILE A 208 13.62 -5.86 -27.80
C ILE A 208 14.82 -6.20 -26.93
N ALA A 209 14.55 -6.91 -25.84
CA ALA A 209 15.55 -7.53 -24.98
C ALA A 209 15.16 -8.98 -24.69
N ARG A 210 16.13 -9.86 -24.45
CA ARG A 210 15.88 -11.26 -24.11
C ARG A 210 15.00 -11.37 -22.87
N PHE A 211 14.07 -12.31 -22.87
CA PHE A 211 13.21 -12.61 -21.73
C PHE A 211 13.34 -14.08 -21.35
N ASN A 212 13.48 -14.34 -20.05
CA ASN A 212 13.60 -15.68 -19.51
C ASN A 212 12.30 -16.08 -18.80
N PRO A 213 11.42 -16.88 -19.44
CA PRO A 213 10.13 -17.23 -18.86
C PRO A 213 10.24 -18.08 -17.58
N ALA A 214 11.36 -18.77 -17.37
CA ALA A 214 11.56 -19.55 -16.14
C ALA A 214 11.88 -18.69 -14.92
N THR A 215 12.38 -17.47 -15.12
CA THR A 215 12.73 -16.54 -14.03
C THR A 215 11.91 -15.26 -14.01
N GLY A 216 11.15 -14.99 -15.07
CA GLY A 216 10.40 -13.74 -15.26
C GLY A 216 11.28 -12.51 -15.51
N LYS A 217 12.59 -12.68 -15.75
CA LYS A 217 13.54 -11.57 -15.88
C LYS A 217 13.84 -11.22 -17.32
N THR A 218 13.93 -9.93 -17.58
CA THR A 218 14.53 -9.39 -18.81
C THR A 218 16.05 -9.43 -18.69
N GLU A 219 16.70 -10.09 -19.64
CA GLU A 219 18.14 -10.26 -19.73
C GLU A 219 18.73 -9.27 -20.74
N THR A 220 20.02 -8.96 -20.60
CA THR A 220 20.71 -8.15 -21.60
C THR A 220 20.92 -8.92 -22.91
N GLY A 221 20.77 -8.22 -24.04
CA GLY A 221 21.09 -8.71 -25.37
C GLY A 221 19.89 -8.80 -26.29
N GLY A 222 20.16 -8.75 -27.59
CA GLY A 222 19.17 -8.83 -28.67
C GLY A 222 18.87 -10.25 -29.12
N LEU A 223 18.48 -10.40 -30.38
CA LEU A 223 18.10 -11.67 -31.01
C LEU A 223 19.15 -12.78 -30.76
N ARG A 224 18.69 -13.99 -30.43
CA ARG A 224 19.55 -15.18 -30.27
C ARG A 224 19.80 -15.88 -31.61
N HIS A 225 18.95 -15.65 -32.59
CA HIS A 225 18.97 -16.21 -33.93
C HIS A 225 18.61 -15.11 -34.92
N ALA A 226 19.13 -15.19 -36.16
CA ALA A 226 18.59 -14.37 -37.23
C ALA A 226 17.11 -14.71 -37.44
N VAL A 227 16.29 -13.69 -37.69
CA VAL A 227 14.87 -13.84 -37.96
C VAL A 227 14.64 -13.42 -39.40
N VAL A 228 13.93 -14.24 -40.16
CA VAL A 228 13.71 -13.96 -41.59
C VAL A 228 12.55 -13.00 -41.77
N ASP A 229 12.57 -12.27 -42.89
CA ASP A 229 11.40 -11.56 -43.37
C ASP A 229 10.19 -12.50 -43.53
N ASN A 230 8.99 -12.00 -43.24
CA ASN A 230 7.74 -12.74 -43.13
C ASN A 230 7.75 -13.85 -42.07
N ALA A 231 8.70 -13.86 -41.13
CA ALA A 231 8.62 -14.76 -39.98
C ALA A 231 7.36 -14.47 -39.17
N LYS A 232 6.67 -15.55 -38.78
CA LYS A 232 5.52 -15.46 -37.88
C LYS A 232 6.01 -15.17 -36.48
N PHE A 233 5.21 -14.53 -35.65
CA PHE A 233 5.50 -14.38 -34.23
C PHE A 233 4.24 -14.51 -33.38
N LYS A 234 4.43 -14.95 -32.14
CA LYS A 234 3.37 -14.94 -31.13
C LYS A 234 3.60 -13.76 -30.21
N ARG A 235 2.50 -13.18 -29.74
CA ARG A 235 2.50 -12.17 -28.71
C ARG A 235 1.91 -12.77 -27.43
N HIS A 236 2.54 -12.45 -26.31
CA HIS A 236 2.05 -12.76 -24.98
C HIS A 236 2.06 -11.47 -24.16
N TRP A 237 1.07 -11.30 -23.30
CA TRP A 237 1.11 -10.28 -22.28
C TRP A 237 2.37 -10.44 -21.40
N GLU A 238 2.87 -9.32 -20.86
CA GLU A 238 4.06 -9.28 -19.98
C GLU A 238 4.02 -10.33 -18.86
N TYR A 239 2.83 -10.57 -18.28
CA TYR A 239 2.66 -11.47 -17.15
C TYR A 239 2.02 -12.81 -17.53
N TYR A 240 2.01 -13.16 -18.82
CA TYR A 240 1.41 -14.40 -19.35
C TYR A 240 1.82 -15.66 -18.55
N PHE A 241 3.10 -15.80 -18.21
CA PHE A 241 3.63 -16.97 -17.51
C PHE A 241 3.29 -17.03 -16.01
N ASN A 242 2.63 -16.00 -15.47
CA ASN A 242 2.18 -15.95 -14.09
C ASN A 242 0.76 -16.48 -13.89
N PHE A 243 0.03 -16.74 -14.98
CA PHE A 243 -1.36 -17.18 -14.96
C PHE A 243 -1.52 -18.54 -15.65
N SER A 244 -2.53 -19.29 -15.25
CA SER A 244 -2.72 -20.66 -15.71
C SER A 244 -3.58 -20.75 -16.97
N GLN A 245 -4.49 -19.79 -17.19
CA GLN A 245 -5.45 -19.77 -18.30
C GLN A 245 -5.68 -18.34 -18.80
N PRO A 246 -6.06 -18.14 -20.08
CA PRO A 246 -6.51 -16.85 -20.58
C PRO A 246 -7.84 -16.41 -19.96
N PRO A 247 -8.09 -15.10 -19.80
CA PRO A 247 -9.39 -14.59 -19.37
C PRO A 247 -10.45 -14.89 -20.42
N THR A 248 -11.53 -15.56 -20.02
CA THR A 248 -12.67 -15.85 -20.89
C THR A 248 -14.01 -15.48 -20.23
N THR A 249 -14.73 -16.44 -19.65
CA THR A 249 -16.03 -16.24 -19.01
C THR A 249 -16.06 -17.09 -17.77
N THR A 250 -16.45 -16.50 -16.65
CA THR A 250 -16.56 -17.24 -15.40
C THR A 250 -17.76 -18.19 -15.43
N ASP A 251 -17.67 -19.34 -14.76
CA ASP A 251 -18.72 -20.36 -14.75
C ASP A 251 -20.09 -19.80 -14.31
N ASP A 252 -20.10 -18.88 -13.33
CA ASP A 252 -21.31 -18.26 -12.80
C ASP A 252 -21.98 -17.31 -13.80
N VAL A 253 -21.20 -16.51 -14.53
CA VAL A 253 -21.72 -15.65 -15.59
C VAL A 253 -22.21 -16.47 -16.78
N SER A 254 -21.48 -17.52 -17.15
CA SER A 254 -21.90 -18.46 -18.20
C SER A 254 -23.25 -19.14 -17.85
N ALA A 255 -23.41 -19.60 -16.61
CA ALA A 255 -24.65 -20.19 -16.12
C ALA A 255 -25.84 -19.20 -16.12
N ALA A 256 -25.56 -17.91 -15.97
CA ALA A 256 -26.54 -16.83 -16.08
C ALA A 256 -26.80 -16.35 -17.52
N GLY A 257 -26.17 -17.00 -18.52
CA GLY A 257 -26.29 -16.67 -19.94
C GLY A 257 -25.48 -15.45 -20.38
N GLY A 258 -24.56 -14.96 -19.55
CA GLY A 258 -23.63 -13.89 -19.90
C GLY A 258 -22.31 -14.42 -20.51
N SER A 259 -21.40 -13.51 -20.85
CA SER A 259 -20.09 -13.86 -21.41
C SER A 259 -19.03 -12.76 -21.23
N LEU A 260 -17.76 -13.13 -21.38
CA LEU A 260 -16.58 -12.25 -21.47
C LEU A 260 -16.26 -11.41 -20.21
N ASP A 261 -16.73 -11.85 -19.04
CA ASP A 261 -16.58 -11.11 -17.78
C ASP A 261 -15.22 -11.29 -17.09
N GLU A 262 -14.43 -12.29 -17.49
CA GLU A 262 -13.23 -12.67 -16.74
C GLU A 262 -12.06 -11.72 -17.00
N LEU A 263 -11.29 -11.41 -15.96
CA LEU A 263 -10.07 -10.62 -16.03
C LEU A 263 -9.01 -11.10 -15.05
N HIS A 264 -7.76 -10.76 -15.37
CA HIS A 264 -6.58 -10.97 -14.54
C HIS A 264 -5.93 -9.64 -14.20
N ILE A 265 -5.46 -9.49 -12.97
CA ILE A 265 -4.81 -8.27 -12.47
C ILE A 265 -3.47 -8.62 -11.84
N VAL A 266 -2.46 -7.80 -12.15
CA VAL A 266 -1.15 -7.80 -11.51
C VAL A 266 -0.91 -6.43 -10.91
N VAL A 267 -0.50 -6.38 -9.64
CA VAL A 267 0.07 -5.18 -9.04
C VAL A 267 1.56 -5.43 -8.81
N LEU A 268 2.37 -4.47 -9.22
CA LEU A 268 3.83 -4.57 -9.13
C LEU A 268 4.44 -3.29 -8.58
N ASP A 269 5.67 -3.45 -8.08
CA ASP A 269 6.60 -2.39 -7.75
C ASP A 269 7.37 -2.01 -9.04
N GLU A 270 6.89 -0.99 -9.75
CA GLU A 270 7.42 -0.52 -11.04
C GLU A 270 8.88 -0.08 -10.92
N ASP A 271 9.19 0.75 -9.92
CA ASP A 271 10.50 1.40 -9.77
C ASP A 271 11.42 0.72 -8.74
N GLY A 272 10.89 -0.21 -7.93
CA GLY A 272 11.66 -0.92 -6.93
C GLY A 272 11.70 -0.23 -5.56
N GLY A 273 10.93 0.84 -5.35
CA GLY A 273 10.92 1.59 -4.09
C GLY A 273 10.30 0.83 -2.91
N ILE A 274 9.48 -0.20 -3.18
CA ILE A 274 8.78 -0.97 -2.13
C ILE A 274 9.59 -2.22 -1.75
N THR A 275 10.10 -2.94 -2.74
CA THR A 275 10.75 -4.25 -2.59
C THR A 275 12.27 -4.21 -2.77
N GLY A 276 12.80 -3.10 -3.29
CA GLY A 276 14.19 -2.96 -3.70
C GLY A 276 14.48 -3.51 -5.10
N THR A 277 13.49 -4.02 -5.83
CA THR A 277 13.65 -4.57 -7.19
C THR A 277 12.56 -4.04 -8.12
N ALA A 278 12.94 -3.24 -9.13
CA ALA A 278 12.02 -2.75 -10.15
C ALA A 278 11.37 -3.90 -10.95
N GLY A 279 10.08 -3.77 -11.21
CA GLY A 279 9.25 -4.77 -11.89
C GLY A 279 8.85 -5.97 -11.00
N HIS A 280 9.06 -5.91 -9.68
CA HIS A 280 8.69 -7.02 -8.80
C HIS A 280 7.17 -7.12 -8.62
N ILE A 281 6.61 -8.30 -8.90
CA ILE A 281 5.17 -8.56 -8.70
C ILE A 281 4.86 -8.65 -7.21
N LEU A 282 3.95 -7.79 -6.74
CA LEU A 282 3.50 -7.73 -5.35
C LEU A 282 2.31 -8.65 -5.09
N GLU A 283 1.35 -8.66 -6.01
CA GLU A 283 0.10 -9.40 -5.89
C GLU A 283 -0.47 -9.73 -7.29
N THR A 284 -1.10 -10.89 -7.40
CA THR A 284 -1.71 -11.40 -8.63
C THR A 284 -3.12 -11.89 -8.34
N PHE A 285 -4.06 -11.53 -9.19
CA PHE A 285 -5.45 -11.96 -9.11
C PHE A 285 -5.86 -12.59 -10.43
N GLU A 286 -6.29 -13.84 -10.39
CA GLU A 286 -6.65 -14.65 -11.56
C GLU A 286 -8.16 -14.95 -11.55
N GLY A 287 -8.80 -14.83 -12.71
CA GLY A 287 -10.16 -15.30 -12.93
C GLY A 287 -11.23 -14.46 -12.24
N LEU A 288 -10.98 -13.17 -12.03
CA LEU A 288 -11.95 -12.28 -11.41
C LEU A 288 -13.04 -11.89 -12.42
N SER A 289 -14.23 -11.59 -11.92
CA SER A 289 -15.39 -11.21 -12.75
C SER A 289 -15.59 -9.71 -12.77
N GLN A 290 -15.93 -9.17 -13.94
CA GLN A 290 -16.47 -7.82 -14.12
C GLN A 290 -17.91 -7.66 -13.64
N ALA A 291 -18.64 -8.76 -13.41
CA ALA A 291 -20.04 -8.71 -12.99
C ALA A 291 -20.17 -8.40 -11.50
N SER A 292 -21.00 -7.41 -11.13
CA SER A 292 -21.18 -6.98 -9.73
C SER A 292 -21.82 -8.04 -8.84
N ASP A 293 -22.57 -8.98 -9.41
CA ASP A 293 -23.17 -10.11 -8.71
C ASP A 293 -22.49 -11.47 -9.04
N GLY A 294 -21.30 -11.43 -9.65
CA GLY A 294 -20.48 -12.59 -9.97
C GLY A 294 -20.04 -13.35 -8.72
N LYS A 295 -20.06 -14.69 -8.77
CA LYS A 295 -19.74 -15.59 -7.66
C LYS A 295 -18.63 -16.58 -8.00
N ASN A 296 -17.80 -16.89 -7.01
CA ASN A 296 -16.81 -17.95 -7.12
C ASN A 296 -17.45 -19.33 -6.85
N SER A 297 -16.69 -20.40 -7.04
CA SER A 297 -17.18 -21.77 -6.83
C SER A 297 -17.60 -22.08 -5.38
N GLN A 298 -17.16 -21.27 -4.42
CA GLN A 298 -17.52 -21.35 -3.00
C GLN A 298 -18.73 -20.47 -2.62
N GLY A 299 -19.30 -19.73 -3.58
CA GLY A 299 -20.42 -18.82 -3.36
C GLY A 299 -20.05 -17.44 -2.79
N GLY A 300 -18.75 -17.15 -2.62
CA GLY A 300 -18.24 -15.82 -2.31
C GLY A 300 -18.34 -14.87 -3.50
N THR A 301 -18.10 -13.58 -3.28
CA THR A 301 -18.00 -12.60 -4.38
C THR A 301 -16.81 -12.95 -5.27
N ASN A 302 -17.00 -12.93 -6.59
CA ASN A 302 -15.91 -12.94 -7.57
C ASN A 302 -15.81 -11.59 -8.29
N TYR A 303 -16.59 -10.60 -7.87
CA TYR A 303 -16.55 -9.27 -8.45
C TYR A 303 -15.21 -8.61 -8.11
N TYR A 304 -14.46 -8.20 -9.15
CA TYR A 304 -13.07 -7.80 -8.97
C TYR A 304 -12.90 -6.61 -8.02
N VAL A 305 -13.86 -5.69 -7.97
CA VAL A 305 -13.84 -4.54 -7.05
C VAL A 305 -13.92 -5.00 -5.60
N ASP A 306 -14.84 -5.91 -5.28
CA ASP A 306 -15.00 -6.45 -3.93
C ASP A 306 -13.78 -7.29 -3.52
N VAL A 307 -13.27 -8.12 -4.43
CA VAL A 307 -12.09 -8.97 -4.17
C VAL A 307 -10.88 -8.09 -3.89
N LEU A 308 -10.62 -7.07 -4.70
CA LEU A 308 -9.52 -6.13 -4.47
C LEU A 308 -9.69 -5.35 -3.16
N TYR A 309 -10.92 -4.93 -2.81
CA TYR A 309 -11.18 -4.27 -1.53
C TYR A 309 -10.86 -5.18 -0.33
N ASN A 310 -11.20 -6.47 -0.42
CA ASN A 310 -11.00 -7.42 0.67
C ASN A 310 -9.55 -7.94 0.77
N GLU A 311 -8.87 -8.13 -0.36
CA GLU A 311 -7.63 -8.89 -0.42
C GLU A 311 -6.39 -8.06 -0.77
N SER A 312 -6.53 -6.98 -1.55
CA SER A 312 -5.36 -6.19 -1.95
C SER A 312 -4.78 -5.42 -0.77
N LYS A 313 -3.44 -5.37 -0.72
CA LYS A 313 -2.70 -4.61 0.30
C LYS A 313 -2.20 -3.27 -0.19
N TYR A 314 -2.17 -3.04 -1.51
CA TYR A 314 -1.50 -1.88 -2.08
C TYR A 314 -2.45 -0.92 -2.78
N ILE A 315 -3.57 -1.39 -3.35
CA ILE A 315 -4.46 -0.56 -4.16
C ILE A 315 -5.93 -0.57 -3.69
N TYR A 316 -6.62 0.52 -3.98
CA TYR A 316 -8.06 0.64 -4.04
C TYR A 316 -8.51 0.76 -5.49
N TRP A 317 -9.63 0.13 -5.80
CA TRP A 317 -10.39 0.43 -7.02
C TRP A 317 -11.06 1.80 -6.88
N MET A 318 -11.00 2.63 -7.92
CA MET A 318 -11.50 4.00 -7.89
C MET A 318 -12.44 4.34 -9.04
N ASP A 319 -12.38 3.60 -10.15
CA ASP A 319 -13.34 3.66 -11.25
C ASP A 319 -13.11 2.47 -12.19
N HIS A 320 -14.08 2.13 -13.04
CA HIS A 320 -13.87 1.20 -14.14
C HIS A 320 -12.99 1.84 -15.21
N GLU A 321 -12.20 1.02 -15.92
CA GLU A 321 -11.56 1.48 -17.14
C GLU A 321 -12.65 1.91 -18.14
N THR A 322 -12.52 3.10 -18.73
CA THR A 322 -13.59 3.75 -19.50
C THR A 322 -14.04 2.98 -20.74
N THR A 323 -13.20 2.08 -21.23
CA THR A 323 -13.49 1.21 -22.38
C THR A 323 -14.08 -0.14 -21.96
N LEU A 324 -14.27 -0.43 -20.67
CA LEU A 324 -15.01 -1.59 -20.20
C LEU A 324 -16.50 -1.23 -20.11
N ALA A 325 -17.23 -1.38 -21.22
CA ALA A 325 -18.58 -0.83 -21.38
C ALA A 325 -19.61 -1.33 -20.36
N ASN A 326 -19.42 -2.54 -19.83
CA ASN A 326 -20.38 -3.21 -18.96
C ASN A 326 -19.81 -3.63 -17.60
N ALA A 327 -18.60 -3.20 -17.24
CA ALA A 327 -18.03 -3.50 -15.93
C ALA A 327 -18.93 -2.97 -14.81
N GLY A 328 -19.13 -3.77 -13.75
CA GLY A 328 -20.05 -3.47 -12.65
C GLY A 328 -21.52 -3.76 -12.94
N SER A 329 -21.89 -4.18 -14.16
CA SER A 329 -23.26 -4.61 -14.48
C SER A 329 -23.58 -5.98 -13.90
N ALA A 330 -24.87 -6.30 -13.75
CA ALA A 330 -25.31 -7.62 -13.32
C ALA A 330 -25.08 -8.67 -14.43
N LYS A 331 -24.76 -9.90 -14.06
CA LYS A 331 -24.33 -10.97 -14.98
C LYS A 331 -25.37 -11.47 -15.99
N LYS A 332 -26.66 -11.37 -15.66
CA LYS A 332 -27.71 -12.11 -16.38
C LYS A 332 -27.83 -11.67 -17.84
N GLY A 333 -27.48 -12.56 -18.76
CA GLY A 333 -27.53 -12.30 -20.21
C GLY A 333 -26.57 -11.20 -20.67
N GLN A 334 -25.63 -10.78 -19.81
CA GLN A 334 -24.75 -9.65 -20.06
C GLN A 334 -23.46 -10.12 -20.74
N THR A 335 -23.08 -9.42 -21.80
CA THR A 335 -21.76 -9.56 -22.40
C THR A 335 -20.88 -8.42 -21.90
N PHE A 336 -19.70 -8.74 -21.39
CA PHE A 336 -18.73 -7.78 -20.89
C PHE A 336 -17.63 -7.59 -21.93
N ASP A 337 -17.69 -6.50 -22.67
CA ASP A 337 -16.75 -6.18 -23.73
C ASP A 337 -15.90 -4.95 -23.41
N ALA A 338 -14.69 -4.93 -23.97
CA ALA A 338 -13.81 -3.78 -23.93
C ALA A 338 -14.09 -2.84 -25.13
N GLU A 339 -15.31 -2.29 -25.20
CA GLU A 339 -15.72 -1.40 -26.29
C GLU A 339 -14.78 -0.19 -26.44
N GLY A 340 -14.25 0.02 -27.65
CA GLY A 340 -13.33 1.11 -27.95
C GLY A 340 -11.84 0.81 -27.69
N ALA A 341 -11.54 -0.34 -27.07
CA ALA A 341 -10.19 -0.88 -27.03
C ALA A 341 -9.92 -1.78 -28.24
N ASN A 342 -8.64 -1.91 -28.63
CA ASN A 342 -8.22 -3.00 -29.51
C ASN A 342 -8.33 -4.32 -28.72
N GLY A 343 -8.67 -5.45 -29.37
CA GLY A 343 -8.67 -6.78 -28.73
C GLY A 343 -7.32 -7.17 -28.10
N PHE A 344 -6.26 -6.50 -28.53
CA PHE A 344 -4.89 -6.61 -28.06
C PHE A 344 -4.56 -5.71 -26.85
N THR A 345 -5.48 -4.87 -26.39
CA THR A 345 -5.23 -3.91 -25.31
C THR A 345 -5.14 -4.62 -23.96
N VAL A 346 -4.02 -4.41 -23.27
CA VAL A 346 -3.85 -4.60 -21.84
C VAL A 346 -3.89 -3.23 -21.17
N PHE A 347 -4.71 -3.07 -20.13
CA PHE A 347 -4.75 -1.84 -19.34
C PHE A 347 -3.55 -1.80 -18.42
N THR A 348 -2.84 -0.69 -18.43
CA THR A 348 -1.63 -0.52 -17.64
C THR A 348 -1.61 0.88 -17.08
N ASN A 349 -1.65 1.00 -15.75
CA ASN A 349 -1.73 2.26 -15.07
C ASN A 349 -0.64 2.34 -14.00
N SER A 350 0.27 3.29 -14.16
CA SER A 350 1.19 3.69 -13.09
C SER A 350 0.47 4.67 -12.15
N LEU A 351 0.70 4.54 -10.86
CA LEU A 351 0.21 5.48 -9.86
C LEU A 351 1.26 6.56 -9.67
N ALA A 352 0.83 7.81 -9.53
CA ALA A 352 1.72 8.94 -9.39
C ALA A 352 1.16 10.02 -8.45
N SER A 353 1.99 11.03 -8.19
CA SER A 353 1.64 12.25 -7.42
C SER A 353 1.21 12.02 -5.96
N GLY A 354 1.50 10.86 -5.37
CA GLY A 354 1.45 10.68 -3.93
C GLY A 354 2.55 11.50 -3.26
N THR A 355 2.20 12.22 -2.20
CA THR A 355 3.13 13.09 -1.46
C THR A 355 3.09 12.82 0.02
N ASP A 356 4.24 12.91 0.66
CA ASP A 356 4.36 12.94 2.12
C ASP A 356 4.32 14.38 2.62
N ASP A 357 3.83 14.56 3.85
CA ASP A 357 4.04 15.79 4.60
C ASP A 357 4.39 15.47 6.06
N TYR A 358 5.66 15.68 6.41
CA TYR A 358 6.16 15.49 7.76
C TYR A 358 6.16 16.80 8.57
N THR A 359 5.80 17.93 7.96
CA THR A 359 5.80 19.26 8.59
C THR A 359 4.47 19.51 9.28
N ILE A 360 4.26 18.78 10.37
CA ILE A 360 3.05 18.88 11.17
C ILE A 360 2.94 20.21 11.93
N THR A 361 1.75 20.81 11.88
CA THR A 361 1.40 22.01 12.65
C THR A 361 0.89 21.67 14.05
N ASN A 362 0.88 22.66 14.95
CA ASN A 362 0.30 22.48 16.29
C ASN A 362 -1.19 22.12 16.26
N ALA A 363 -1.94 22.63 15.28
CA ALA A 363 -3.37 22.34 15.14
C ALA A 363 -3.60 20.87 14.75
N GLU A 364 -2.78 20.34 13.84
CA GLU A 364 -2.87 18.95 13.39
C GLU A 364 -2.41 17.96 14.48
N TYR A 365 -1.38 18.32 15.25
CA TYR A 365 -1.04 17.58 16.47
C TYR A 365 -2.23 17.54 17.44
N ALA A 366 -2.87 18.68 17.66
CA ALA A 366 -4.01 18.76 18.57
C ALA A 366 -5.17 17.85 18.11
N LEU A 367 -5.48 17.84 16.81
CA LEU A 367 -6.49 16.95 16.22
C LEU A 367 -6.10 15.46 16.36
N GLY A 368 -4.83 15.13 16.16
CA GLY A 368 -4.33 13.77 16.38
C GLY A 368 -4.48 13.34 17.83
N PHE A 369 -4.15 14.22 18.79
CA PHE A 369 -4.32 13.93 20.21
C PHE A 369 -5.78 13.89 20.65
N ASP A 370 -6.68 14.64 20.00
CA ASP A 370 -8.13 14.62 20.29
C ASP A 370 -8.76 13.24 20.07
N LYS A 371 -8.16 12.38 19.23
CA LYS A 371 -8.56 10.98 19.10
C LYS A 371 -8.37 10.15 20.38
N PHE A 372 -7.54 10.64 21.30
CA PHE A 372 -7.36 10.06 22.62
C PHE A 372 -8.16 10.80 23.69
N ALA A 373 -9.07 11.73 23.38
CA ALA A 373 -9.77 12.52 24.40
C ALA A 373 -10.86 11.73 25.15
N ASP A 374 -11.44 10.70 24.52
CA ASP A 374 -12.55 9.94 25.09
C ASP A 374 -12.08 8.67 25.82
N ALA A 375 -12.30 8.67 27.14
CA ALA A 375 -11.91 7.58 28.04
C ALA A 375 -12.80 6.34 27.94
N GLU A 376 -14.02 6.47 27.41
CA GLU A 376 -14.94 5.33 27.29
C GLU A 376 -14.62 4.48 26.06
N THR A 377 -14.05 5.10 25.01
CA THR A 377 -13.75 4.42 23.74
C THR A 377 -12.28 4.04 23.60
N VAL A 378 -11.35 4.81 24.18
CA VAL A 378 -9.91 4.59 24.01
C VAL A 378 -9.23 4.43 25.36
N ASP A 379 -8.79 3.20 25.64
CA ASP A 379 -8.01 2.87 26.84
C ASP A 379 -6.51 3.19 26.63
N ILE A 380 -6.02 4.15 27.42
CA ILE A 380 -4.62 4.56 27.54
C ILE A 380 -4.31 4.93 28.99
N ALA A 381 -3.17 4.47 29.51
CA ALA A 381 -2.68 4.85 30.84
C ALA A 381 -1.60 5.95 30.77
N LEU A 382 -0.92 6.06 29.64
CA LEU A 382 0.20 6.98 29.43
C LEU A 382 -0.03 7.76 28.13
N LEU A 383 0.30 9.05 28.10
CA LEU A 383 0.21 9.86 26.90
C LEU A 383 1.59 10.49 26.60
N LEU A 384 2.21 10.08 25.50
CA LEU A 384 3.57 10.46 25.14
C LEU A 384 3.56 11.72 24.26
N GLY A 385 4.10 12.82 24.78
CA GLY A 385 4.08 14.14 24.12
C GLY A 385 5.28 14.46 23.23
N GLY A 386 6.30 13.60 23.16
CA GLY A 386 7.53 13.89 22.41
C GLY A 386 7.31 14.14 20.91
N PRO A 387 8.25 14.76 20.18
CA PRO A 387 8.98 15.98 20.55
C PRO A 387 8.01 17.15 20.81
N SER A 388 8.36 18.07 21.69
CA SER A 388 7.44 19.18 22.04
C SER A 388 7.31 20.23 20.93
N HIS A 389 8.38 20.50 20.18
CA HIS A 389 8.42 21.59 19.22
C HIS A 389 7.84 21.24 17.84
N THR A 390 7.38 22.27 17.12
CA THR A 390 7.10 22.24 15.68
C THR A 390 7.89 23.35 15.00
N ALA A 391 7.87 23.40 13.66
CA ALA A 391 8.50 24.50 12.92
C ALA A 391 7.93 25.89 13.30
N ALA A 392 6.67 25.95 13.73
CA ALA A 392 5.98 27.17 14.13
C ALA A 392 5.99 27.43 15.65
N ASP A 393 6.36 26.44 16.46
CA ASP A 393 6.46 26.55 17.92
C ASP A 393 7.78 25.94 18.40
N ALA A 394 8.81 26.79 18.42
CA ALA A 394 10.15 26.42 18.86
C ALA A 394 10.20 26.06 20.36
N THR A 395 9.25 26.56 21.17
CA THR A 395 9.18 26.26 22.61
C THR A 395 8.52 24.91 22.88
N GLY A 396 7.62 24.49 21.99
CA GLY A 396 6.80 23.30 22.13
C GLY A 396 5.72 23.39 23.21
N ALA A 397 5.50 24.57 23.78
CA ALA A 397 4.54 24.78 24.86
C ALA A 397 3.10 24.52 24.42
N THR A 398 2.76 24.80 23.16
CA THR A 398 1.39 24.63 22.64
C THR A 398 0.99 23.16 22.61
N LYS A 399 1.85 22.31 22.03
CA LYS A 399 1.63 20.86 22.00
C LYS A 399 1.60 20.28 23.40
N ALA A 400 2.56 20.66 24.25
CA ALA A 400 2.62 20.22 25.64
C ALA A 400 1.35 20.55 26.41
N THR A 401 0.86 21.80 26.31
CA THR A 401 -0.40 22.25 26.93
C THR A 401 -1.57 21.36 26.51
N LYS A 402 -1.71 21.08 25.20
CA LYS A 402 -2.80 20.23 24.68
C LYS A 402 -2.76 18.81 25.26
N VAL A 403 -1.57 18.21 25.35
CA VAL A 403 -1.39 16.86 25.91
C VAL A 403 -1.73 16.83 27.40
N ILE A 404 -1.34 17.88 28.14
CA ILE A 404 -1.69 18.05 29.56
C ILE A 404 -3.20 18.22 29.75
N ASP A 405 -3.86 19.02 28.91
CA ASP A 405 -5.28 19.28 28.98
C ASP A 405 -6.10 17.99 28.78
N ILE A 406 -5.70 17.14 27.83
CA ILE A 406 -6.35 15.83 27.60
C ILE A 406 -6.22 14.93 28.83
N ALA A 407 -5.00 14.76 29.36
CA ALA A 407 -4.79 13.94 30.55
C ALA A 407 -5.56 14.47 31.78
N THR A 408 -5.61 15.79 31.93
CA THR A 408 -6.33 16.47 33.01
C THR A 408 -7.85 16.32 32.89
N ALA A 409 -8.38 16.35 31.66
CA ALA A 409 -9.79 16.16 31.38
C ALA A 409 -10.25 14.72 31.65
N ARG A 410 -9.47 13.73 31.17
CA ARG A 410 -9.81 12.32 31.28
C ARG A 410 -9.60 11.74 32.68
N LYS A 411 -8.54 12.16 33.37
CA LYS A 411 -8.16 11.71 34.73
C LYS A 411 -7.87 10.22 34.88
N ASP A 412 -7.67 9.51 33.77
CA ASP A 412 -7.34 8.08 33.72
C ASP A 412 -5.96 7.80 33.09
N CYS A 413 -5.24 8.84 32.66
CA CYS A 413 -3.92 8.72 32.08
C CYS A 413 -2.96 9.81 32.58
N VAL A 414 -1.65 9.60 32.38
CA VAL A 414 -0.60 10.56 32.72
C VAL A 414 0.13 11.02 31.46
N ALA A 415 0.21 12.34 31.28
CA ALA A 415 0.96 12.99 30.21
C ALA A 415 2.46 13.05 30.52
N PHE A 416 3.30 12.66 29.56
CA PHE A 416 4.76 12.76 29.63
C PHE A 416 5.26 13.76 28.60
N ILE A 417 5.86 14.84 29.08
CA ILE A 417 6.28 16.00 28.29
C ILE A 417 7.79 16.20 28.40
N SER A 418 8.46 16.41 27.26
CA SER A 418 9.88 16.71 27.19
C SER A 418 10.11 18.15 26.68
N PRO A 419 11.17 18.85 27.12
CA PRO A 419 11.54 20.16 26.59
C PRO A 419 11.96 20.08 25.11
N ALA A 420 12.00 21.23 24.43
CA ALA A 420 12.43 21.28 23.04
C ALA A 420 13.91 20.88 22.94
N ARG A 421 14.29 20.24 21.83
CA ARG A 421 15.67 19.79 21.61
C ARG A 421 16.68 20.94 21.73
N ALA A 422 16.32 22.14 21.26
CA ALA A 422 17.17 23.32 21.31
C ALA A 422 17.43 23.86 22.73
N ASP A 423 16.54 23.54 23.70
CA ASP A 423 16.70 23.96 25.09
C ASP A 423 17.74 23.11 25.84
N VAL A 424 17.99 21.89 25.34
CA VAL A 424 18.84 20.88 26.00
C VAL A 424 20.07 20.54 25.17
N VAL A 425 19.93 20.21 23.89
CA VAL A 425 21.01 19.71 23.05
C VAL A 425 21.80 20.85 22.44
N ASN A 426 23.13 20.71 22.38
CA ASN A 426 24.07 21.73 21.88
C ASN A 426 24.07 23.05 22.67
N VAL A 427 23.58 23.05 23.91
CA VAL A 427 23.73 24.16 24.85
C VAL A 427 25.04 23.98 25.63
N THR A 428 26.00 24.87 25.38
CA THR A 428 27.37 24.76 25.93
C THR A 428 27.44 24.90 27.45
N ASP A 429 26.61 25.76 28.03
CA ASP A 429 26.61 26.07 29.46
C ASP A 429 25.45 25.34 30.19
N PRO A 430 25.75 24.44 31.14
CA PRO A 430 24.72 23.73 31.93
C PRO A 430 23.78 24.65 32.71
N ILE A 431 24.24 25.85 33.10
CA ILE A 431 23.38 26.82 33.81
C ILE A 431 22.31 27.35 32.84
N SER A 432 22.73 27.76 31.64
CA SER A 432 21.83 28.16 30.57
C SER A 432 20.85 27.05 30.19
N GLN A 433 21.31 25.79 30.10
CA GLN A 433 20.45 24.63 29.85
C GLN A 433 19.37 24.48 30.92
N THR A 434 19.73 24.61 32.20
CA THR A 434 18.79 24.54 33.33
C THR A 434 17.76 25.68 33.28
N ILE A 435 18.20 26.89 32.92
CA ILE A 435 17.33 28.06 32.76
C ILE A 435 16.30 27.82 31.65
N ASN A 436 16.72 27.28 30.51
CA ASN A 436 15.82 26.99 29.39
C ASN A 436 14.74 25.97 29.78
N VAL A 437 15.13 24.82 30.36
CA VAL A 437 14.19 23.79 30.82
C VAL A 437 13.22 24.33 31.87
N LYS A 438 13.71 25.15 32.81
CA LYS A 438 12.85 25.81 33.79
C LYS A 438 11.87 26.76 33.12
N SER A 439 12.33 27.58 32.16
CA SER A 439 11.47 28.51 31.44
C SER A 439 10.39 27.80 30.63
N PHE A 440 10.69 26.64 30.05
CA PHE A 440 9.71 25.78 29.41
C PHE A 440 8.66 25.30 30.42
N ALA A 441 9.09 24.73 31.55
CA ALA A 441 8.19 24.22 32.59
C ALA A 441 7.31 25.31 33.22
N ASP A 442 7.87 26.51 33.49
CA ASP A 442 7.13 27.65 34.05
C ASP A 442 6.04 28.18 33.09
N GLY A 443 6.15 27.88 31.78
CA GLY A 443 5.17 28.25 30.76
C GLY A 443 4.00 27.27 30.59
N LEU A 444 4.03 26.10 31.25
CA LEU A 444 3.02 25.05 31.10
C LEU A 444 1.93 25.11 32.18
N PRO A 445 0.71 24.62 31.88
CA PRO A 445 -0.33 24.47 32.90
C PRO A 445 0.09 23.44 33.97
N SER A 446 -0.25 23.74 35.22
CA SER A 446 0.00 22.83 36.35
C SER A 446 -1.11 21.78 36.47
N SER A 447 -0.74 20.49 36.40
CA SER A 447 -1.67 19.37 36.58
C SER A 447 -0.99 18.20 37.32
N SER A 448 -1.75 17.49 38.16
CA SER A 448 -1.30 16.24 38.79
C SER A 448 -1.22 15.06 37.81
N TYR A 449 -1.75 15.23 36.60
CA TYR A 449 -1.76 14.23 35.54
C TYR A 449 -0.67 14.48 34.49
N ALA A 450 0.31 15.34 34.80
CA ALA A 450 1.40 15.67 33.90
C ALA A 450 2.76 15.51 34.58
N VAL A 451 3.72 14.92 33.86
CA VAL A 451 5.11 14.77 34.25
C VAL A 451 5.97 15.41 33.18
N ILE A 452 6.88 16.29 33.60
CA ILE A 452 7.82 16.98 32.73
C ILE A 452 9.21 16.42 33.03
N ASP A 453 9.90 15.94 32.00
CA ASP A 453 11.31 15.57 32.11
C ASP A 453 12.24 16.77 31.83
N SER A 454 13.55 16.57 32.01
CA SER A 454 14.54 17.64 31.90
C SER A 454 15.63 17.39 30.84
N GLY A 455 15.49 16.34 30.01
CA GLY A 455 16.61 15.79 29.26
C GLY A 455 16.27 15.42 27.83
N TYR A 456 17.32 15.08 27.07
CA TYR A 456 17.18 14.56 25.71
C TYR A 456 18.09 13.33 25.56
N LYS A 457 17.51 12.20 25.16
CA LYS A 457 18.26 10.95 24.99
C LYS A 457 19.11 11.00 23.73
N TYR A 458 20.38 10.60 23.85
CA TYR A 458 21.24 10.28 22.71
C TYR A 458 21.21 8.77 22.47
N GLN A 459 20.97 8.34 21.23
CA GLN A 459 20.90 6.92 20.87
C GLN A 459 21.38 6.67 19.44
#